data_AF-A0A1Y2M3I3-F1
#
_entry.id   AF-A0A1Y2M3I3-F1
#
_cell.length_a   1.000
_cell.length_b   1.000
_cell.length_c   1.000
_cell.angle_alpha   90.00
_cell.angle_beta   90.00
_cell.angle_gamma   90.00
#
_symmetry.space_group_name_H-M   'P 1'
#
loop_
_entity.id
_entity.type
_entity.pdbx_description
1 polymer ?
#
loop_
_entity_poly.entity_id
_entity_poly.type
_entity_poly.pdbx_seq_one_letter_code
_entity_poly.pdbx_strand_id
1 'polypeptide(L)'
;MKLHLFSLLSSFALLQSVSVAASLGSTAAHDLLNRAVGDSCKAPEGQGSCLEASKCIGITYKGLCPKDVASVQCCVKKTCKVGGDSGYCRSKSRDGCSGGTFHAGHCPGSADIQCCISKSTSPAPKDCRQDLSCTFAEIEAMSMTARLHYVKTMQSKFFGPLRAGNQFRAIEGVITFFIQNNLGKPNTWASYVDAGIVEGIQNGGANTLGLHKKDGGNPGTKLWSDFFQTMKGGGYASRDKHDYGWSISEQAATDYGKQLADRKFKMTEQEKRWYKFSQLFRLIMRNKGTSINAARAAIVALAASTRNPALLVFLPKVDDLIDWLTDITKIEPTICLSKAVWDAVDPDNNPVELAIVFPKIILQLKKCFENN
;
A
#
# COMPACT_ATOMS: atom_id res chain seq x y z
N MET A 1 13.50 -40.07 24.21
CA MET A 1 13.09 -38.66 24.31
C MET A 1 13.27 -37.91 22.98
N LYS A 2 12.62 -38.33 21.88
CA LYS A 2 12.73 -37.68 20.54
C LYS A 2 11.40 -37.20 19.93
N LEU A 3 10.25 -37.52 20.54
CA LEU A 3 8.92 -37.25 19.95
C LEU A 3 8.32 -35.88 20.29
N HIS A 4 8.67 -35.25 21.41
CA HIS A 4 7.98 -34.02 21.86
C HIS A 4 8.42 -32.73 21.14
N LEU A 5 9.61 -32.69 20.52
CA LEU A 5 10.11 -31.46 19.92
C LEU A 5 9.41 -31.07 18.61
N PHE A 6 8.83 -32.04 17.89
CA PHE A 6 8.02 -31.79 16.68
C PHE A 6 6.60 -31.27 16.96
N SER A 7 6.11 -31.42 18.19
CA SER A 7 4.77 -30.93 18.57
C SER A 7 4.72 -29.39 18.59
N LEU A 8 5.73 -28.74 19.17
CA LEU A 8 5.74 -27.27 19.35
C LEU A 8 5.83 -26.48 18.03
N LEU A 9 6.32 -27.07 16.94
CA LEU A 9 6.34 -26.44 15.61
C LEU A 9 5.11 -26.76 14.74
N SER A 10 4.31 -27.76 15.11
CA SER A 10 3.07 -28.13 14.41
C SER A 10 1.80 -27.54 15.04
N SER A 11 1.81 -27.24 16.35
CA SER A 11 0.65 -26.67 17.08
C SER A 11 0.19 -25.28 16.62
N PHE A 12 0.94 -24.55 15.79
CA PHE A 12 0.52 -23.25 15.25
C PHE A 12 -0.35 -23.33 13.97
N ALA A 13 -0.65 -24.53 13.46
CA ALA A 13 -1.42 -24.72 12.23
C ALA A 13 -2.91 -25.08 12.42
N LEU A 14 -3.36 -25.44 13.63
CA LEU A 14 -4.73 -25.88 13.91
C LEU A 14 -5.48 -24.94 14.88
N LEU A 15 -6.05 -23.85 14.35
CA LEU A 15 -7.05 -23.05 15.10
C LEU A 15 -8.00 -22.19 14.24
N GLN A 16 -8.26 -22.57 12.98
CA GLN A 16 -9.32 -21.96 12.13
C GLN A 16 -10.01 -23.00 11.21
N SER A 17 -10.93 -23.81 11.77
CA SER A 17 -11.76 -24.72 10.97
C SER A 17 -13.05 -25.17 11.68
N VAL A 18 -14.09 -24.31 11.62
CA VAL A 18 -15.51 -24.63 11.82
C VAL A 18 -16.25 -23.75 10.78
N SER A 19 -16.75 -24.27 9.65
CA SER A 19 -18.12 -24.84 9.42
C SER A 19 -19.21 -23.76 9.62
N VAL A 20 -20.30 -23.58 8.84
CA VAL A 20 -21.19 -24.39 7.95
C VAL A 20 -21.84 -23.38 6.94
N ALA A 21 -22.31 -23.60 5.68
CA ALA A 21 -22.56 -24.74 4.75
C ALA A 21 -22.30 -24.28 3.27
N ALA A 22 -23.05 -24.79 2.28
CA ALA A 22 -22.97 -24.52 0.84
C ALA A 22 -24.28 -23.99 0.21
N SER A 23 -24.21 -23.50 -1.03
CA SER A 23 -25.34 -23.50 -2.00
C SER A 23 -24.83 -23.67 -3.43
N LEU A 24 -25.53 -24.45 -4.25
CA LEU A 24 -25.24 -24.68 -5.69
C LEU A 24 -26.02 -23.67 -6.55
N GLY A 25 -25.48 -23.25 -7.71
CA GLY A 25 -26.12 -22.19 -8.52
C GLY A 25 -25.48 -21.89 -9.88
N SER A 26 -25.50 -22.89 -10.79
CA SER A 26 -25.42 -22.86 -12.26
C SER A 26 -24.92 -21.66 -13.10
N THR A 27 -24.36 -22.06 -14.25
CA THR A 27 -24.31 -21.39 -15.57
C THR A 27 -23.35 -20.22 -15.80
N ALA A 28 -22.65 -20.31 -16.93
CA ALA A 28 -21.76 -19.27 -17.43
C ALA A 28 -22.54 -18.17 -18.17
N ALA A 29 -22.09 -16.93 -18.01
CA ALA A 29 -22.42 -15.82 -18.90
C ALA A 29 -21.11 -15.12 -19.29
N HIS A 30 -20.72 -15.34 -20.54
CA HIS A 30 -19.74 -14.58 -21.35
C HIS A 30 -18.67 -13.76 -20.61
N ASP A 31 -17.45 -14.30 -20.60
CA ASP A 31 -16.29 -13.73 -21.29
C ASP A 31 -16.47 -12.26 -21.77
N LEU A 32 -16.40 -11.33 -20.83
CA LEU A 32 -16.46 -9.89 -21.10
C LEU A 32 -15.32 -9.13 -20.39
N LEU A 33 -14.12 -9.48 -20.86
CA LEU A 33 -13.03 -8.55 -21.19
C LEU A 33 -12.11 -8.03 -20.07
N ASN A 34 -10.82 -8.33 -20.26
CA ASN A 34 -9.73 -7.42 -19.87
C ASN A 34 -9.92 -6.08 -20.60
N ARG A 35 -10.26 -5.01 -19.87
CA ARG A 35 -10.51 -3.65 -20.39
C ARG A 35 -9.74 -2.60 -19.61
N ALA A 36 -9.09 -1.67 -20.33
CA ALA A 36 -8.03 -0.83 -19.80
C ALA A 36 -8.42 0.66 -19.85
N VAL A 37 -9.28 1.06 -18.92
CA VAL A 37 -9.52 2.49 -18.63
C VAL A 37 -8.18 3.15 -18.29
N GLY A 38 -7.72 4.06 -19.14
CA GLY A 38 -6.37 4.64 -19.12
C GLY A 38 -5.58 4.47 -20.44
N ASP A 39 -5.98 3.55 -21.33
CA ASP A 39 -5.33 3.34 -22.62
C ASP A 39 -5.24 4.63 -23.46
N SER A 40 -4.16 4.79 -24.24
CA SER A 40 -3.95 5.96 -25.09
C SER A 40 -4.82 5.92 -26.36
N CYS A 41 -5.44 7.03 -26.70
CA CYS A 41 -6.28 7.20 -27.88
C CYS A 41 -5.85 8.42 -28.70
N LYS A 42 -6.28 8.51 -29.97
CA LYS A 42 -5.97 9.63 -30.88
C LYS A 42 -7.24 10.15 -31.52
N ALA A 43 -7.52 11.44 -31.32
CA ALA A 43 -8.65 12.17 -31.89
C ALA A 43 -8.14 13.39 -32.71
N PRO A 44 -9.02 14.19 -33.35
CA PRO A 44 -8.62 15.31 -34.21
C PRO A 44 -7.69 16.33 -33.55
N GLU A 45 -7.94 16.71 -32.29
CA GLU A 45 -7.11 17.68 -31.56
C GLU A 45 -5.82 17.07 -30.97
N GLY A 46 -5.59 15.76 -31.13
CA GLY A 46 -4.35 15.06 -30.74
C GLY A 46 -4.57 13.81 -29.90
N GLN A 47 -3.57 13.47 -29.08
CA GLN A 47 -3.66 12.32 -28.17
C GLN A 47 -4.53 12.61 -26.94
N GLY A 48 -5.16 11.57 -26.41
CA GLY A 48 -5.94 11.56 -25.18
C GLY A 48 -5.86 10.19 -24.49
N SER A 49 -6.72 9.97 -23.50
CA SER A 49 -6.84 8.69 -22.80
C SER A 49 -8.29 8.21 -22.76
N CYS A 50 -8.50 6.89 -22.84
CA CYS A 50 -9.81 6.25 -22.71
C CYS A 50 -10.28 6.32 -21.26
N LEU A 51 -11.30 7.14 -21.01
CA LEU A 51 -11.85 7.43 -19.69
C LEU A 51 -13.37 7.44 -19.74
N GLU A 52 -14.02 7.13 -18.61
CA GLU A 52 -15.45 7.40 -18.41
C GLU A 52 -15.79 8.86 -18.78
N ALA A 53 -16.76 9.06 -19.69
CA ALA A 53 -17.04 10.36 -20.29
C ALA A 53 -17.41 11.42 -19.23
N SER A 54 -18.12 11.02 -18.17
CA SER A 54 -18.46 11.85 -17.01
C SER A 54 -17.24 12.35 -16.21
N LYS A 55 -16.06 11.71 -16.37
CA LYS A 55 -14.79 12.10 -15.76
C LYS A 55 -13.89 12.91 -16.71
N CYS A 56 -14.35 13.20 -17.94
CA CYS A 56 -13.58 13.98 -18.91
C CYS A 56 -13.78 15.50 -18.74
N ILE A 57 -12.75 16.17 -18.23
CA ILE A 57 -12.67 17.64 -18.13
C ILE A 57 -12.37 18.34 -19.47
N GLY A 58 -12.00 17.58 -20.50
CA GLY A 58 -11.66 18.07 -21.84
C GLY A 58 -12.74 17.73 -22.88
N ILE A 59 -12.29 17.42 -24.10
CA ILE A 59 -13.13 17.03 -25.24
C ILE A 59 -13.38 15.52 -25.21
N THR A 60 -14.63 15.07 -25.35
CA THR A 60 -14.96 13.64 -25.52
C THR A 60 -15.16 13.21 -26.98
N TYR A 61 -14.74 11.97 -27.26
CA TYR A 61 -14.96 11.27 -28.53
C TYR A 61 -15.37 9.81 -28.34
N LYS A 62 -16.57 9.47 -28.82
CA LYS A 62 -17.11 8.10 -28.91
C LYS A 62 -16.37 7.27 -29.96
N GLY A 63 -16.35 5.95 -29.81
CA GLY A 63 -15.79 5.00 -30.78
C GLY A 63 -14.26 4.93 -30.86
N LEU A 64 -13.54 5.97 -30.43
CA LEU A 64 -12.07 6.01 -30.42
C LEU A 64 -11.42 5.21 -29.28
N CYS A 65 -12.23 4.52 -28.47
CA CYS A 65 -11.85 3.48 -27.52
C CYS A 65 -12.54 2.18 -27.95
N PRO A 66 -12.11 1.56 -29.07
CA PRO A 66 -12.84 0.45 -29.71
C PRO A 66 -12.85 -0.83 -28.86
N LYS A 67 -11.94 -0.89 -27.88
CA LYS A 67 -11.86 -1.96 -26.91
C LYS A 67 -12.66 -1.70 -25.64
N ASP A 68 -13.46 -0.64 -25.49
CA ASP A 68 -14.16 -0.32 -24.23
C ASP A 68 -15.70 -0.29 -24.34
N VAL A 69 -16.38 -0.07 -23.20
CA VAL A 69 -17.85 0.08 -23.13
C VAL A 69 -18.27 1.50 -23.51
N ALA A 70 -19.50 1.70 -23.98
CA ALA A 70 -19.93 2.98 -24.58
C ALA A 70 -19.91 4.22 -23.64
N SER A 71 -19.77 4.02 -22.32
CA SER A 71 -19.53 5.09 -21.33
C SER A 71 -18.09 5.60 -21.34
N VAL A 72 -17.13 4.74 -21.69
CA VAL A 72 -15.71 5.07 -21.87
C VAL A 72 -15.51 5.69 -23.25
N GLN A 73 -14.87 6.86 -23.28
CA GLN A 73 -14.65 7.66 -24.47
C GLN A 73 -13.23 8.23 -24.47
N CYS A 74 -12.72 8.56 -25.66
CA CYS A 74 -11.41 9.17 -25.77
C CYS A 74 -11.48 10.60 -25.25
N CYS A 75 -10.76 10.88 -24.15
CA CYS A 75 -10.74 12.18 -23.50
C CYS A 75 -9.46 12.95 -23.87
N VAL A 76 -9.60 13.99 -24.69
CA VAL A 76 -8.49 14.87 -25.09
C VAL A 76 -8.47 16.11 -24.20
N LYS A 77 -7.44 16.24 -23.36
CA LYS A 77 -7.26 17.37 -22.45
C LYS A 77 -6.41 18.45 -23.12
N LYS A 78 -7.02 19.58 -23.48
CA LYS A 78 -6.33 20.80 -23.93
C LYS A 78 -6.70 21.95 -22.99
N THR A 79 -5.69 22.61 -22.44
CA THR A 79 -5.85 23.85 -21.67
C THR A 79 -5.97 25.05 -22.61
N CYS A 80 -6.75 26.06 -22.19
CA CYS A 80 -6.94 27.31 -22.90
C CYS A 80 -6.92 28.50 -21.91
N LYS A 81 -6.77 29.72 -22.42
CA LYS A 81 -6.77 30.95 -21.59
C LYS A 81 -7.53 32.08 -22.26
N VAL A 82 -8.25 32.88 -21.46
CA VAL A 82 -9.00 34.08 -21.88
C VAL A 82 -8.92 35.12 -20.77
N GLY A 83 -8.50 36.34 -21.07
CA GLY A 83 -8.48 37.45 -20.10
C GLY A 83 -7.56 37.28 -18.88
N GLY A 84 -6.80 36.18 -18.78
CA GLY A 84 -6.01 35.79 -17.61
C GLY A 84 -6.51 34.48 -16.99
N ASP A 85 -7.81 34.24 -17.03
CA ASP A 85 -8.45 33.00 -16.58
C ASP A 85 -8.00 31.81 -17.45
N SER A 86 -7.93 30.64 -16.81
CA SER A 86 -7.51 29.38 -17.45
C SER A 86 -8.65 28.36 -17.43
N GLY A 87 -8.84 27.65 -18.54
CA GLY A 87 -9.91 26.66 -18.70
C GLY A 87 -9.48 25.47 -19.56
N TYR A 88 -10.46 24.68 -19.99
CA TYR A 88 -10.26 23.52 -20.86
C TYR A 88 -11.11 23.62 -22.13
N CYS A 89 -10.57 23.14 -23.25
CA CYS A 89 -11.34 22.98 -24.48
C CYS A 89 -12.36 21.85 -24.32
N ARG A 90 -13.63 22.14 -24.62
CA ARG A 90 -14.74 21.18 -24.55
C ARG A 90 -15.69 21.41 -25.74
N SER A 91 -16.42 20.37 -26.15
CA SER A 91 -17.48 20.47 -27.15
C SER A 91 -18.73 21.14 -26.58
N LYS A 92 -19.27 22.13 -27.27
CA LYS A 92 -20.55 22.75 -26.94
C LYS A 92 -21.72 21.77 -27.06
N SER A 93 -21.70 20.91 -28.07
CA SER A 93 -22.76 19.94 -28.37
C SER A 93 -22.67 18.64 -27.59
N ARG A 94 -21.48 18.21 -27.15
CA ARG A 94 -21.27 16.91 -26.46
C ARG A 94 -20.93 17.02 -24.97
N ASP A 95 -20.11 18.00 -24.60
CA ASP A 95 -19.48 18.05 -23.27
C ASP A 95 -20.09 19.11 -22.36
N GLY A 96 -20.58 20.21 -22.94
CA GLY A 96 -21.08 21.39 -22.23
C GLY A 96 -19.98 22.16 -21.48
N CYS A 97 -20.38 23.17 -20.70
CA CYS A 97 -19.47 23.89 -19.80
C CYS A 97 -20.05 23.97 -18.39
N SER A 98 -19.89 22.88 -17.64
CA SER A 98 -20.45 22.72 -16.29
C SER A 98 -19.93 23.80 -15.34
N GLY A 99 -20.83 24.71 -14.92
CA GLY A 99 -20.48 25.84 -14.05
C GLY A 99 -19.61 26.90 -14.72
N GLY A 100 -19.68 27.08 -16.05
CA GLY A 100 -18.83 28.00 -16.78
C GLY A 100 -19.38 28.58 -18.08
N THR A 101 -18.57 29.44 -18.68
CA THR A 101 -18.85 30.12 -19.95
C THR A 101 -17.95 29.57 -21.06
N PHE A 102 -18.51 29.45 -22.26
CA PHE A 102 -17.74 29.11 -23.46
C PHE A 102 -17.21 30.37 -24.16
N HIS A 103 -15.93 30.34 -24.51
CA HIS A 103 -15.24 31.40 -25.24
C HIS A 103 -14.69 30.86 -26.58
N ALA A 104 -15.18 31.41 -27.69
CA ALA A 104 -14.80 31.03 -29.05
C ALA A 104 -13.37 31.49 -29.41
N GLY A 105 -12.71 30.81 -30.36
CA GLY A 105 -11.39 31.19 -30.88
C GLY A 105 -10.19 30.82 -29.98
N HIS A 106 -10.41 30.43 -28.72
CA HIS A 106 -9.36 30.10 -27.76
C HIS A 106 -9.00 28.60 -27.69
N CYS A 107 -9.47 27.80 -28.64
CA CYS A 107 -9.21 26.36 -28.73
C CYS A 107 -9.00 25.92 -30.19
N PRO A 108 -8.11 24.95 -30.47
CA PRO A 108 -7.98 24.35 -31.79
C PRO A 108 -9.14 23.37 -32.05
N GLY A 109 -9.57 23.28 -33.30
CA GLY A 109 -10.63 22.38 -33.74
C GLY A 109 -11.74 23.11 -34.50
N SER A 110 -12.95 22.54 -34.50
CA SER A 110 -14.14 23.15 -35.11
C SER A 110 -14.75 24.22 -34.18
N ALA A 111 -15.69 25.02 -34.71
CA ALA A 111 -16.41 26.03 -33.92
C ALA A 111 -17.26 25.47 -32.75
N ASP A 112 -17.47 24.14 -32.70
CA ASP A 112 -18.06 23.42 -31.57
C ASP A 112 -17.08 23.27 -30.38
N ILE A 113 -15.77 23.22 -30.64
CA ILE A 113 -14.74 23.14 -29.61
C ILE A 113 -14.39 24.55 -29.13
N GLN A 114 -14.82 24.89 -27.91
CA GLN A 114 -14.60 26.23 -27.35
C GLN A 114 -13.97 26.14 -25.96
N CYS A 115 -13.33 27.23 -25.53
CA CYS A 115 -12.68 27.30 -24.23
C CYS A 115 -13.75 27.42 -23.15
N CYS A 116 -13.95 26.36 -22.38
CA CYS A 116 -14.81 26.35 -21.20
C CYS A 116 -14.02 26.90 -20.01
N ILE A 117 -14.42 28.07 -19.52
CA ILE A 117 -13.92 28.66 -18.28
C ILE A 117 -15.04 28.62 -17.25
N SER A 118 -14.90 27.74 -16.28
CA SER A 118 -15.73 27.76 -15.07
C SER A 118 -15.29 28.94 -14.20
N LYS A 119 -16.21 29.86 -13.88
CA LYS A 119 -15.98 30.89 -12.86
C LYS A 119 -16.02 30.21 -11.49
N SER A 120 -14.92 29.58 -11.12
CA SER A 120 -14.84 28.70 -9.95
C SER A 120 -14.75 29.50 -8.66
N THR A 121 -15.90 29.88 -8.11
CA THR A 121 -16.04 30.23 -6.68
C THR A 121 -15.83 29.02 -5.77
N SER A 122 -15.92 27.80 -6.30
CA SER A 122 -15.25 26.64 -5.70
C SER A 122 -13.73 26.80 -5.86
N PRO A 123 -12.92 26.72 -4.80
CA PRO A 123 -11.48 26.63 -4.96
C PRO A 123 -11.10 25.38 -5.77
N ALA A 124 -9.92 25.40 -6.41
CA ALA A 124 -9.38 24.21 -7.06
C ALA A 124 -9.39 23.00 -6.09
N PRO A 125 -9.65 21.77 -6.56
CA PRO A 125 -9.82 20.60 -5.68
C PRO A 125 -8.70 20.53 -4.65
N LYS A 126 -9.06 20.72 -3.38
CA LYS A 126 -8.09 20.85 -2.29
C LYS A 126 -7.27 19.57 -2.24
N ASP A 127 -5.96 19.68 -2.44
CA ASP A 127 -5.07 18.53 -2.34
C ASP A 127 -5.11 18.02 -0.89
N CYS A 128 -5.78 16.90 -0.70
CA CYS A 128 -6.08 16.28 0.58
C CYS A 128 -4.80 15.92 1.38
N ARG A 129 -3.65 15.86 0.70
CA ARG A 129 -2.33 15.65 1.31
C ARG A 129 -1.81 16.89 2.05
N GLN A 130 -2.42 18.06 1.83
CA GLN A 130 -2.02 19.32 2.47
C GLN A 130 -2.56 19.47 3.89
N ASP A 131 -3.62 18.74 4.25
CA ASP A 131 -4.30 18.77 5.56
C ASP A 131 -4.62 17.38 6.13
N LEU A 132 -3.95 16.32 5.64
CA LEU A 132 -4.12 14.92 6.06
C LEU A 132 -5.54 14.38 5.92
N SER A 133 -6.28 14.79 4.88
CA SER A 133 -7.73 14.55 4.78
C SER A 133 -8.17 13.53 3.72
N CYS A 134 -7.24 12.87 3.02
CA CYS A 134 -7.52 11.98 1.89
C CYS A 134 -8.35 10.77 2.30
N THR A 135 -9.35 10.44 1.48
CA THR A 135 -10.09 9.18 1.60
C THR A 135 -9.25 7.99 1.16
N PHE A 136 -9.59 6.78 1.63
CA PHE A 136 -9.08 5.51 1.08
C PHE A 136 -9.01 5.51 -0.45
N ALA A 137 -10.05 5.97 -1.14
CA ALA A 137 -10.12 5.96 -2.61
C ALA A 137 -9.10 6.90 -3.28
N GLU A 138 -8.81 8.06 -2.67
CA GLU A 138 -7.78 8.98 -3.17
C GLU A 138 -6.38 8.43 -2.94
N ILE A 139 -6.16 7.71 -1.83
CA ILE A 139 -4.88 7.04 -1.51
C ILE A 139 -4.66 5.82 -2.41
N GLU A 140 -5.70 5.02 -2.63
CA GLU A 140 -5.69 3.84 -3.52
C GLU A 140 -5.36 4.24 -4.96
N ALA A 141 -5.93 5.35 -5.45
CA ALA A 141 -5.63 5.90 -6.76
C ALA A 141 -4.20 6.46 -6.92
N MET A 142 -3.43 6.64 -5.84
CA MET A 142 -2.02 7.05 -5.93
C MET A 142 -1.14 5.89 -6.45
N SER A 143 -0.26 6.20 -7.40
CA SER A 143 0.88 5.31 -7.69
C SER A 143 1.79 5.17 -6.47
N MET A 144 2.51 4.05 -6.35
CA MET A 144 3.44 3.81 -5.23
C MET A 144 4.45 4.97 -5.06
N THR A 145 4.95 5.57 -6.14
CA THR A 145 5.84 6.73 -6.08
C THR A 145 5.17 7.96 -5.45
N ALA A 146 3.91 8.25 -5.81
CA ALA A 146 3.16 9.35 -5.22
C ALA A 146 2.78 9.09 -3.76
N ARG A 147 2.49 7.83 -3.41
CA ARG A 147 2.16 7.38 -2.06
C ARG A 147 3.39 7.39 -1.13
N LEU A 148 4.56 6.97 -1.62
CA LEU A 148 5.86 7.11 -0.95
C LEU A 148 6.19 8.59 -0.67
N HIS A 149 6.00 9.46 -1.66
CA HIS A 149 6.14 10.90 -1.45
C HIS A 149 5.15 11.42 -0.39
N TYR A 150 3.92 10.90 -0.35
CA TYR A 150 2.96 11.29 0.66
C TYR A 150 3.36 10.85 2.08
N VAL A 151 3.78 9.60 2.29
CA VAL A 151 4.29 9.10 3.58
C VAL A 151 5.51 9.91 4.06
N LYS A 152 6.41 10.31 3.15
CA LYS A 152 7.51 11.24 3.44
C LYS A 152 6.99 12.62 3.86
N THR A 153 5.97 13.15 3.19
CA THR A 153 5.34 14.44 3.49
C THR A 153 4.62 14.43 4.84
N MET A 154 3.92 13.34 5.19
CA MET A 154 3.28 13.18 6.50
C MET A 154 4.31 13.29 7.63
N GLN A 155 5.41 12.54 7.51
CA GLN A 155 6.51 12.55 8.46
C GLN A 155 7.18 13.93 8.59
N SER A 156 7.59 14.55 7.48
CA SER A 156 8.38 15.79 7.51
C SER A 156 7.56 17.05 7.84
N LYS A 157 6.30 17.14 7.38
CA LYS A 157 5.46 18.34 7.55
C LYS A 157 4.57 18.29 8.79
N PHE A 158 4.09 17.11 9.22
CA PHE A 158 3.02 17.00 10.23
C PHE A 158 3.42 16.24 11.49
N PHE A 159 4.31 15.24 11.41
CA PHE A 159 4.59 14.35 12.56
C PHE A 159 5.72 14.84 13.48
N GLY A 160 6.34 15.98 13.19
CA GLY A 160 7.28 16.67 14.08
C GLY A 160 6.67 16.99 15.46
N PRO A 161 5.55 17.73 15.53
CA PRO A 161 4.79 17.96 16.77
C PRO A 161 4.24 16.70 17.47
N LEU A 162 4.26 15.54 16.80
CA LEU A 162 3.89 14.24 17.37
C LEU A 162 5.11 13.44 17.85
N ARG A 163 6.33 13.98 17.70
CA ARG A 163 7.62 13.30 17.94
C ARG A 163 7.77 11.99 17.16
N ALA A 164 7.11 11.88 16.00
CA ALA A 164 6.99 10.65 15.22
C ALA A 164 7.47 10.80 13.75
N GLY A 165 8.21 11.88 13.44
CA GLY A 165 8.68 12.22 12.08
C GLY A 165 9.69 11.24 11.43
N ASN A 166 10.10 10.19 12.13
CA ASN A 166 10.96 9.11 11.61
C ASN A 166 10.37 7.70 11.81
N GLN A 167 9.12 7.57 12.30
CA GLN A 167 8.56 6.30 12.77
C GLN A 167 7.86 5.48 11.67
N PHE A 168 8.07 5.82 10.39
CA PHE A 168 7.42 5.13 9.26
C PHE A 168 8.42 4.77 8.14
N ARG A 169 9.73 4.75 8.43
CA ARG A 169 10.76 4.35 7.45
C ARG A 169 10.61 2.89 7.01
N ALA A 170 10.08 2.02 7.87
CA ALA A 170 9.65 0.67 7.48
C ALA A 170 8.54 0.69 6.40
N ILE A 171 7.50 1.52 6.57
CA ILE A 171 6.40 1.65 5.58
C ILE A 171 6.94 2.18 4.24
N GLU A 172 7.84 3.15 4.28
CA GLU A 172 8.55 3.60 3.08
C GLU A 172 9.39 2.49 2.43
N GLY A 173 9.88 1.53 3.22
CA GLY A 173 10.58 0.33 2.74
C GLY A 173 9.67 -0.64 2.01
N VAL A 174 8.46 -0.87 2.53
CA VAL A 174 7.40 -1.63 1.85
C VAL A 174 7.07 -0.99 0.50
N ILE A 175 6.76 0.32 0.48
CA ILE A 175 6.39 1.02 -0.75
C ILE A 175 7.57 1.09 -1.74
N THR A 176 8.80 1.27 -1.26
CA THR A 176 10.01 1.23 -2.11
C THR A 176 10.24 -0.15 -2.71
N PHE A 177 10.05 -1.22 -1.93
CA PHE A 177 10.07 -2.60 -2.43
C PHE A 177 8.97 -2.84 -3.48
N PHE A 178 7.76 -2.31 -3.29
CA PHE A 178 6.70 -2.40 -4.29
C PHE A 178 7.05 -1.66 -5.59
N ILE A 179 7.65 -0.46 -5.52
CA ILE A 179 8.18 0.26 -6.70
C ILE A 179 9.22 -0.59 -7.44
N GLN A 180 10.19 -1.15 -6.71
CA GLN A 180 11.27 -1.97 -7.27
C GLN A 180 10.78 -3.26 -7.95
N ASN A 181 9.62 -3.79 -7.55
CA ASN A 181 9.06 -5.03 -8.07
C ASN A 181 7.78 -4.83 -8.92
N ASN A 182 7.46 -3.59 -9.32
CA ASN A 182 6.29 -3.26 -10.15
C ASN A 182 4.92 -3.65 -9.52
N LEU A 183 4.87 -3.73 -8.19
CA LEU A 183 3.70 -4.08 -7.39
C LEU A 183 2.89 -2.83 -7.01
N GLY A 184 1.70 -3.04 -6.43
CA GLY A 184 0.89 -1.95 -5.86
C GLY A 184 0.36 -0.94 -6.87
N LYS A 185 0.13 -1.35 -8.13
CA LYS A 185 -0.61 -0.52 -9.10
C LYS A 185 -2.04 -0.28 -8.58
N PRO A 186 -2.66 0.90 -8.82
CA PRO A 186 -4.07 1.12 -8.47
C PRO A 186 -4.99 0.01 -8.99
N ASN A 187 -6.03 -0.31 -8.23
CA ASN A 187 -6.92 -1.45 -8.45
C ASN A 187 -6.20 -2.82 -8.45
N THR A 188 -5.30 -3.03 -7.49
CA THR A 188 -4.69 -4.35 -7.16
C THR A 188 -4.81 -4.66 -5.67
N TRP A 189 -4.67 -5.94 -5.29
CA TRP A 189 -4.72 -6.37 -3.90
C TRP A 189 -3.67 -5.64 -3.04
N ALA A 190 -2.41 -5.65 -3.44
CA ALA A 190 -1.33 -4.92 -2.75
C ALA A 190 -1.60 -3.41 -2.61
N SER A 191 -2.18 -2.74 -3.62
CA SER A 191 -2.53 -1.31 -3.53
C SER A 191 -3.58 -1.05 -2.44
N TYR A 192 -4.59 -1.90 -2.33
CA TYR A 192 -5.66 -1.77 -1.32
C TYR A 192 -5.16 -2.00 0.11
N VAL A 193 -4.28 -2.99 0.31
CA VAL A 193 -3.68 -3.24 1.63
C VAL A 193 -2.87 -2.04 2.11
N ASP A 194 -1.98 -1.55 1.26
CA ASP A 194 -1.11 -0.41 1.58
C ASP A 194 -1.88 0.93 1.67
N ALA A 195 -2.97 1.10 0.90
CA ALA A 195 -3.86 2.25 1.06
C ALA A 195 -4.54 2.26 2.44
N GLY A 196 -4.92 1.09 2.97
CA GLY A 196 -5.45 0.94 4.33
C GLY A 196 -4.42 1.29 5.41
N ILE A 197 -3.15 0.92 5.22
CA ILE A 197 -2.04 1.31 6.10
C ILE A 197 -1.87 2.83 6.10
N VAL A 198 -1.75 3.45 4.92
CA VAL A 198 -1.49 4.88 4.77
C VAL A 198 -2.68 5.73 5.26
N GLU A 199 -3.92 5.31 5.03
CA GLU A 199 -5.13 5.96 5.58
C GLU A 199 -5.15 5.93 7.12
N GLY A 200 -4.85 4.77 7.73
CA GLY A 200 -4.84 4.65 9.19
C GLY A 200 -3.79 5.55 9.84
N ILE A 201 -2.59 5.62 9.25
CA ILE A 201 -1.50 6.51 9.68
C ILE A 201 -1.91 7.98 9.55
N GLN A 202 -2.45 8.36 8.38
CA GLN A 202 -2.92 9.70 8.10
C GLN A 202 -3.98 10.15 9.12
N ASN A 203 -5.06 9.38 9.25
CA ASN A 203 -6.21 9.75 10.06
C ASN A 203 -5.84 9.76 11.55
N GLY A 204 -5.03 8.81 12.02
CA GLY A 204 -4.51 8.81 13.39
C GLY A 204 -3.68 10.05 13.71
N GLY A 205 -2.84 10.49 12.77
CA GLY A 205 -2.07 11.72 12.88
C GLY A 205 -2.94 12.97 12.87
N ALA A 206 -3.84 13.07 11.88
CA ALA A 206 -4.79 14.18 11.73
C ALA A 206 -5.68 14.37 12.97
N ASN A 207 -6.17 13.28 13.55
CA ASN A 207 -7.00 13.31 14.75
C ASN A 207 -6.19 13.74 16.00
N THR A 208 -4.91 13.36 16.10
CA THR A 208 -4.02 13.75 17.21
C THR A 208 -3.50 15.20 17.10
N LEU A 209 -3.45 15.72 15.87
CA LEU A 209 -3.16 17.12 15.56
C LEU A 209 -4.41 18.02 15.65
N GLY A 210 -5.60 17.45 15.79
CA GLY A 210 -6.87 18.18 15.84
C GLY A 210 -7.34 18.73 14.49
N LEU A 211 -6.78 18.25 13.37
CA LEU A 211 -7.15 18.70 12.02
C LEU A 211 -8.56 18.24 11.63
N HIS A 212 -8.94 17.03 12.06
CA HIS A 212 -10.31 16.52 11.94
C HIS A 212 -10.58 15.39 12.96
N LYS A 213 -11.71 14.68 12.78
CA LYS A 213 -12.09 13.49 13.55
C LYS A 213 -12.52 12.31 12.66
N LYS A 214 -12.14 12.31 11.37
CA LYS A 214 -12.47 11.21 10.43
C LYS A 214 -11.70 9.95 10.83
N ASP A 215 -12.30 8.78 10.63
CA ASP A 215 -11.64 7.48 10.76
C ASP A 215 -11.58 6.67 9.45
N GLY A 216 -12.47 6.94 8.50
CA GLY A 216 -12.63 6.15 7.27
C GLY A 216 -13.29 4.79 7.50
N GLY A 217 -13.79 4.51 8.71
CA GLY A 217 -14.14 3.16 9.16
C GLY A 217 -12.93 2.24 9.41
N ASN A 218 -11.70 2.79 9.36
CA ASN A 218 -10.45 2.06 9.50
C ASN A 218 -10.06 1.90 10.98
N PRO A 219 -10.09 0.68 11.57
CA PRO A 219 -9.80 0.49 13.01
C PRO A 219 -8.37 0.89 13.41
N GLY A 220 -7.43 0.86 12.46
CA GLY A 220 -6.06 1.32 12.67
C GLY A 220 -5.99 2.80 13.04
N THR A 221 -6.93 3.64 12.59
CA THR A 221 -6.96 5.08 12.90
C THR A 221 -6.92 5.36 14.41
N LYS A 222 -7.70 4.62 15.22
CA LYS A 222 -7.75 4.87 16.66
C LYS A 222 -6.42 4.49 17.31
N LEU A 223 -5.90 3.30 16.99
CA LEU A 223 -4.64 2.82 17.55
C LEU A 223 -3.46 3.72 17.15
N TRP A 224 -3.42 4.20 15.90
CA TRP A 224 -2.45 5.21 15.48
C TRP A 224 -2.59 6.51 16.26
N SER A 225 -3.81 6.99 16.52
CA SER A 225 -4.00 8.17 17.36
C SER A 225 -3.51 7.93 18.80
N ASP A 226 -3.78 6.76 19.39
CA ASP A 226 -3.28 6.40 20.72
C ASP A 226 -1.73 6.35 20.75
N PHE A 227 -1.11 5.84 19.68
CA PHE A 227 0.35 5.82 19.49
C PHE A 227 0.92 7.25 19.38
N PHE A 228 0.35 8.09 18.52
CA PHE A 228 0.80 9.47 18.35
C PHE A 228 0.59 10.32 19.62
N GLN A 229 -0.49 10.09 20.37
CA GLN A 229 -0.70 10.74 21.68
C GLN A 229 0.40 10.33 22.67
N THR A 230 0.78 9.05 22.70
CA THR A 230 1.87 8.55 23.57
C THR A 230 3.22 9.15 23.17
N MET A 231 3.55 9.20 21.87
CA MET A 231 4.79 9.80 21.38
C MET A 231 4.86 11.31 21.66
N LYS A 232 3.77 12.04 21.45
CA LYS A 232 3.61 13.46 21.79
C LYS A 232 3.76 13.70 23.30
N GLY A 233 3.18 12.85 24.13
CA GLY A 233 3.18 12.96 25.60
C GLY A 233 4.51 12.63 26.30
N GLY A 234 5.49 12.06 25.59
CA GLY A 234 6.79 11.71 26.17
C GLY A 234 7.58 10.68 25.37
N GLY A 235 6.88 9.81 24.63
CA GLY A 235 7.43 8.55 24.14
C GLY A 235 7.04 7.39 25.06
N TYR A 236 7.38 6.17 24.65
CA TYR A 236 7.15 4.97 25.46
C TYR A 236 8.32 4.73 26.44
N ALA A 237 8.01 4.15 27.60
CA ALA A 237 9.00 3.85 28.64
C ALA A 237 10.03 2.76 28.25
N SER A 238 9.79 1.98 27.20
CA SER A 238 10.75 1.02 26.65
C SER A 238 10.48 0.73 25.18
N ARG A 239 11.49 0.18 24.47
CA ARG A 239 11.37 -0.31 23.08
C ARG A 239 10.22 -1.32 22.96
N ASP A 240 10.12 -2.31 23.84
CA ASP A 240 9.08 -3.34 23.76
C ASP A 240 7.66 -2.75 23.83
N LYS A 241 7.45 -1.64 24.58
CA LYS A 241 6.15 -0.96 24.65
C LYS A 241 5.87 -0.11 23.41
N HIS A 242 6.91 0.53 22.85
CA HIS A 242 6.86 1.23 21.57
C HIS A 242 6.52 0.29 20.41
N ASP A 243 7.29 -0.79 20.28
CA ASP A 243 7.20 -1.76 19.18
C ASP A 243 5.87 -2.54 19.26
N TYR A 244 5.35 -2.78 20.47
CA TYR A 244 3.97 -3.24 20.67
C TYR A 244 2.94 -2.22 20.15
N GLY A 245 2.99 -0.96 20.61
CA GLY A 245 2.04 0.09 20.23
C GLY A 245 2.01 0.40 18.72
N TRP A 246 3.19 0.45 18.09
CA TRP A 246 3.31 0.63 16.64
C TRP A 246 2.74 -0.57 15.89
N SER A 247 3.17 -1.79 16.24
CA SER A 247 2.79 -3.00 15.48
C SER A 247 1.31 -3.37 15.60
N ILE A 248 0.61 -3.06 16.70
CA ILE A 248 -0.85 -3.27 16.75
C ILE A 248 -1.60 -2.27 15.85
N SER A 249 -1.13 -1.02 15.79
CA SER A 249 -1.71 0.05 14.97
C SER A 249 -1.56 -0.25 13.48
N GLU A 250 -0.35 -0.65 13.11
CA GLU A 250 0.03 -1.00 11.75
C GLU A 250 -0.63 -2.31 11.27
N GLN A 251 -0.78 -3.32 12.14
CA GLN A 251 -1.57 -4.50 11.79
C GLN A 251 -3.05 -4.13 11.56
N ALA A 252 -3.70 -3.38 12.47
CA ALA A 252 -5.13 -3.09 12.32
C ALA A 252 -5.44 -2.32 11.03
N ALA A 253 -4.54 -1.42 10.61
CA ALA A 253 -4.64 -0.72 9.32
C ALA A 253 -4.38 -1.66 8.12
N THR A 254 -3.43 -2.61 8.24
CA THR A 254 -3.17 -3.64 7.22
C THR A 254 -4.36 -4.58 7.06
N ASP A 255 -4.89 -5.13 8.15
CA ASP A 255 -5.95 -6.13 8.17
C ASP A 255 -7.27 -5.52 7.63
N TYR A 256 -7.49 -4.22 7.86
CA TYR A 256 -8.56 -3.44 7.23
C TYR A 256 -8.37 -3.33 5.71
N GLY A 257 -7.20 -2.86 5.24
CA GLY A 257 -6.90 -2.75 3.82
C GLY A 257 -7.00 -4.10 3.10
N LYS A 258 -6.56 -5.19 3.76
CA LYS A 258 -6.75 -6.57 3.31
C LYS A 258 -8.21 -6.99 3.26
N GLN A 259 -9.02 -6.66 4.26
CA GLN A 259 -10.44 -6.99 4.24
C GLN A 259 -11.19 -6.25 3.11
N LEU A 260 -10.72 -5.08 2.69
CA LEU A 260 -11.23 -4.40 1.49
C LEU A 260 -10.69 -5.03 0.19
N ALA A 261 -9.43 -5.47 0.17
CA ALA A 261 -8.80 -6.13 -0.96
C ALA A 261 -9.41 -7.51 -1.27
N ASP A 262 -9.59 -8.36 -0.27
CA ASP A 262 -10.13 -9.73 -0.40
C ASP A 262 -11.57 -9.75 -0.93
N ARG A 263 -12.34 -8.66 -0.74
CA ARG A 263 -13.70 -8.49 -1.30
C ARG A 263 -13.71 -8.19 -2.81
N LYS A 264 -12.56 -7.90 -3.41
CA LYS A 264 -12.43 -7.46 -4.82
C LYS A 264 -11.42 -8.26 -5.64
N PHE A 265 -10.36 -8.76 -5.02
CA PHE A 265 -9.22 -9.35 -5.70
C PHE A 265 -8.85 -10.71 -5.12
N LYS A 266 -8.48 -11.65 -6.00
CA LYS A 266 -7.84 -12.90 -5.59
C LYS A 266 -6.36 -12.66 -5.35
N MET A 267 -5.96 -12.57 -4.08
CA MET A 267 -4.56 -12.54 -3.64
C MET A 267 -3.75 -13.70 -4.26
N THR A 268 -2.57 -13.40 -4.81
CA THR A 268 -1.64 -14.42 -5.32
C THR A 268 -0.97 -15.21 -4.19
N GLU A 269 -0.45 -16.41 -4.47
CA GLU A 269 0.31 -17.16 -3.45
C GLU A 269 1.59 -16.44 -3.01
N GLN A 270 2.17 -15.57 -3.85
CA GLN A 270 3.35 -14.77 -3.50
C GLN A 270 2.99 -13.61 -2.55
N GLU A 271 1.93 -12.84 -2.85
CA GLU A 271 1.37 -11.84 -1.92
C GLU A 271 0.95 -12.48 -0.59
N LYS A 272 0.30 -13.65 -0.63
CA LYS A 272 -0.12 -14.43 0.54
C LYS A 272 1.06 -14.89 1.41
N ARG A 273 2.18 -15.28 0.81
CA ARG A 273 3.43 -15.58 1.53
C ARG A 273 4.04 -14.30 2.11
N TRP A 274 4.16 -13.23 1.32
CA TRP A 274 4.70 -11.94 1.78
C TRP A 274 3.88 -11.35 2.95
N TYR A 275 2.55 -11.39 2.87
CA TYR A 275 1.65 -10.99 3.95
C TYR A 275 1.82 -11.85 5.22
N LYS A 276 2.00 -13.17 5.10
CA LYS A 276 2.34 -14.02 6.26
C LYS A 276 3.67 -13.60 6.92
N PHE A 277 4.64 -13.11 6.15
CA PHE A 277 5.88 -12.59 6.70
C PHE A 277 5.74 -11.20 7.32
N SER A 278 4.87 -10.32 6.84
CA SER A 278 4.57 -9.06 7.57
C SER A 278 3.82 -9.33 8.89
N GLN A 279 2.94 -10.33 8.94
CA GLN A 279 2.39 -10.84 10.21
C GLN A 279 3.49 -11.35 11.17
N LEU A 280 4.50 -12.08 10.66
CA LEU A 280 5.63 -12.55 11.46
C LEU A 280 6.51 -11.41 11.97
N PHE A 281 6.78 -10.38 11.14
CA PHE A 281 7.49 -9.17 11.56
C PHE A 281 6.80 -8.48 12.75
N ARG A 282 5.48 -8.29 12.68
CA ARG A 282 4.66 -7.73 13.78
C ARG A 282 4.67 -8.65 15.01
N LEU A 283 4.68 -9.96 14.83
CA LEU A 283 4.78 -10.93 15.93
C LEU A 283 6.13 -10.81 16.66
N ILE A 284 7.23 -10.62 15.93
CA ILE A 284 8.58 -10.40 16.50
C ILE A 284 8.61 -9.11 17.32
N MET A 285 8.10 -7.99 16.77
CA MET A 285 8.02 -6.70 17.48
C MET A 285 7.31 -6.81 18.84
N ARG A 286 6.23 -7.59 18.93
CA ARG A 286 5.44 -7.77 20.17
C ARG A 286 6.03 -8.78 21.15
N ASN A 287 6.92 -9.66 20.71
CA ASN A 287 7.41 -10.81 21.47
C ASN A 287 8.95 -10.90 21.48
N LYS A 288 9.63 -9.76 21.36
CA LYS A 288 11.08 -9.61 21.13
C LYS A 288 11.93 -10.67 21.85
N GLY A 289 11.85 -10.77 23.17
CA GLY A 289 12.64 -11.73 23.96
C GLY A 289 12.36 -13.20 23.61
N THR A 290 11.09 -13.55 23.38
CA THR A 290 10.68 -14.88 22.90
C THR A 290 11.24 -15.15 21.50
N SER A 291 11.19 -14.16 20.60
CA SER A 291 11.70 -14.28 19.23
C SER A 291 13.23 -14.39 19.16
N ILE A 292 13.96 -13.65 20.02
CA ILE A 292 15.41 -13.79 20.19
C ILE A 292 15.76 -15.22 20.65
N ASN A 293 15.06 -15.73 21.67
CA ASN A 293 15.30 -17.09 22.18
C ASN A 293 14.93 -18.17 21.16
N ALA A 294 13.85 -17.99 20.39
CA ALA A 294 13.48 -18.88 19.30
C ALA A 294 14.52 -18.86 18.15
N ALA A 295 15.04 -17.68 17.78
CA ALA A 295 16.08 -17.54 16.77
C ALA A 295 17.41 -18.18 17.22
N ARG A 296 17.84 -17.96 18.47
CA ARG A 296 19.00 -18.65 19.08
C ARG A 296 18.83 -20.17 19.03
N ALA A 297 17.66 -20.70 19.43
CA ALA A 297 17.37 -22.12 19.38
C ALA A 297 17.38 -22.68 17.95
N ALA A 298 16.82 -21.95 16.98
CA ALA A 298 16.84 -22.34 15.56
C ALA A 298 18.27 -22.39 14.99
N ILE A 299 19.15 -21.46 15.37
CA ILE A 299 20.56 -21.46 14.97
C ILE A 299 21.30 -22.67 15.54
N VAL A 300 21.09 -23.00 16.83
CA VAL A 300 21.67 -24.21 17.45
C VAL A 300 21.18 -25.48 16.75
N ALA A 301 19.88 -25.58 16.47
CA ALA A 301 19.29 -26.72 15.77
C ALA A 301 19.84 -26.86 14.33
N LEU A 302 20.01 -25.74 13.61
CA LEU A 302 20.54 -25.72 12.25
C LEU A 302 22.04 -26.07 12.21
N ALA A 303 22.84 -25.57 13.17
CA ALA A 303 24.25 -25.94 13.34
C ALA A 303 24.41 -27.45 13.57
N ALA A 304 23.55 -28.04 14.42
CA ALA A 304 23.55 -29.47 14.70
C ALA A 304 23.10 -30.31 13.48
N SER A 305 22.01 -29.92 12.80
CA SER A 305 21.47 -30.70 11.67
C SER A 305 22.36 -30.67 10.43
N THR A 306 22.97 -29.51 10.14
CA THR A 306 23.92 -29.34 9.02
C THR A 306 25.36 -29.76 9.37
N ARG A 307 25.63 -30.12 10.63
CA ARG A 307 26.97 -30.37 11.19
C ARG A 307 27.94 -29.19 10.98
N ASN A 308 27.42 -27.97 10.89
CA ASN A 308 28.19 -26.76 10.62
C ASN A 308 28.30 -25.87 11.89
N PRO A 309 29.35 -26.04 12.72
CA PRO A 309 29.52 -25.27 13.95
C PRO A 309 29.80 -23.78 13.69
N ALA A 310 30.21 -23.37 12.48
CA ALA A 310 30.44 -21.96 12.15
C ALA A 310 29.15 -21.12 12.22
N LEU A 311 27.97 -21.75 12.17
CA LEU A 311 26.68 -21.07 12.42
C LEU A 311 26.53 -20.58 13.86
N LEU A 312 27.18 -21.23 14.84
CA LEU A 312 27.12 -20.84 16.26
C LEU A 312 27.82 -19.49 16.53
N VAL A 313 28.76 -19.08 15.68
CA VAL A 313 29.43 -17.77 15.72
C VAL A 313 28.42 -16.62 15.54
N PHE A 314 27.22 -16.89 15.01
CA PHE A 314 26.16 -15.90 14.88
C PHE A 314 25.31 -15.72 16.15
N LEU A 315 25.39 -16.61 17.15
CA LEU A 315 24.56 -16.54 18.36
C LEU A 315 24.68 -15.22 19.15
N PRO A 316 25.86 -14.59 19.30
CA PRO A 316 25.98 -13.29 19.96
C PRO A 316 25.32 -12.14 19.18
N LYS A 317 25.16 -12.27 17.86
CA LYS A 317 24.59 -11.24 16.97
C LYS A 317 23.06 -11.33 16.83
N VAL A 318 22.39 -12.28 17.49
CA VAL A 318 20.93 -12.51 17.28
C VAL A 318 20.10 -11.33 17.76
N ASP A 319 20.47 -10.76 18.90
CA ASP A 319 19.77 -9.65 19.53
C ASP A 319 19.90 -8.40 18.65
N ASP A 320 21.12 -8.06 18.23
CA ASP A 320 21.39 -6.98 17.27
C ASP A 320 20.66 -7.18 15.93
N LEU A 321 20.60 -8.42 15.41
CA LEU A 321 19.86 -8.73 14.19
C LEU A 321 18.36 -8.46 14.37
N ILE A 322 17.76 -8.87 15.49
CA ILE A 322 16.33 -8.63 15.77
C ILE A 322 16.06 -7.13 15.97
N ASP A 323 16.96 -6.42 16.67
CA ASP A 323 16.86 -4.98 16.89
C ASP A 323 17.02 -4.18 15.59
N TRP A 324 17.88 -4.61 14.67
CA TRP A 324 18.00 -4.06 13.31
C TRP A 324 16.78 -4.41 12.45
N LEU A 325 16.36 -5.69 12.46
CA LEU A 325 15.23 -6.18 11.67
C LEU A 325 13.93 -5.46 12.00
N THR A 326 13.75 -5.06 13.27
CA THR A 326 12.59 -4.33 13.78
C THR A 326 12.82 -2.82 13.95
N ASP A 327 13.93 -2.27 13.44
CA ASP A 327 14.19 -0.82 13.44
C ASP A 327 13.31 -0.11 12.40
N ILE A 328 12.11 0.29 12.83
CA ILE A 328 11.14 1.03 12.00
C ILE A 328 11.60 2.44 11.61
N THR A 329 12.71 2.93 12.18
CA THR A 329 13.33 4.21 11.84
C THR A 329 14.33 4.11 10.70
N LYS A 330 14.63 2.89 10.23
CA LYS A 330 15.42 2.57 9.04
C LYS A 330 14.54 2.01 7.93
N ILE A 331 15.03 2.06 6.69
CA ILE A 331 14.32 1.55 5.50
C ILE A 331 14.94 0.24 4.98
N GLU A 332 16.24 0.10 5.19
CA GLU A 332 17.13 -0.98 4.78
C GLU A 332 16.69 -2.36 5.33
N PRO A 333 16.28 -2.51 6.61
CA PRO A 333 15.84 -3.81 7.13
C PRO A 333 14.55 -4.29 6.45
N THR A 334 13.61 -3.37 6.16
CA THR A 334 12.32 -3.71 5.56
C THR A 334 12.44 -4.01 4.07
N ILE A 335 13.29 -3.28 3.33
CA ILE A 335 13.63 -3.62 1.93
C ILE A 335 14.29 -4.99 1.88
N CYS A 336 15.28 -5.25 2.73
CA CYS A 336 15.99 -6.53 2.74
C CYS A 336 15.07 -7.70 3.11
N LEU A 337 14.25 -7.59 4.17
CA LEU A 337 13.30 -8.62 4.56
C LEU A 337 12.28 -8.87 3.45
N SER A 338 11.72 -7.81 2.86
CA SER A 338 10.74 -7.94 1.76
C SER A 338 11.34 -8.65 0.57
N LYS A 339 12.57 -8.27 0.15
CA LYS A 339 13.27 -8.94 -0.95
C LYS A 339 13.65 -10.37 -0.63
N ALA A 340 14.20 -10.66 0.55
CA ALA A 340 14.59 -12.02 0.94
C ALA A 340 13.38 -12.96 0.99
N VAL A 341 12.23 -12.48 1.49
CA VAL A 341 10.96 -13.21 1.47
C VAL A 341 10.46 -13.44 0.04
N TRP A 342 10.54 -12.42 -0.83
CA TRP A 342 10.04 -12.47 -2.20
C TRP A 342 10.87 -13.38 -3.11
N ASP A 343 12.20 -13.24 -3.06
CA ASP A 343 13.18 -14.03 -3.82
C ASP A 343 13.21 -15.51 -3.38
N ALA A 344 12.85 -15.81 -2.14
CA ALA A 344 12.83 -17.18 -1.62
C ALA A 344 11.55 -17.96 -1.98
N VAL A 345 10.58 -17.33 -2.66
CA VAL A 345 9.41 -17.99 -3.24
C VAL A 345 9.69 -18.41 -4.68
N ASP A 346 9.81 -19.72 -4.89
CA ASP A 346 9.74 -20.34 -6.20
C ASP A 346 8.31 -20.17 -6.77
N PRO A 347 8.13 -19.62 -8.00
CA PRO A 347 6.81 -19.43 -8.58
C PRO A 347 6.14 -20.75 -9.04
N ASP A 348 6.92 -21.78 -9.35
CA ASP A 348 6.45 -22.90 -10.17
C ASP A 348 6.03 -24.15 -9.38
N ASN A 349 6.29 -24.26 -8.06
CA ASN A 349 5.84 -25.46 -7.31
C ASN A 349 5.58 -25.35 -5.80
N ASN A 350 4.41 -25.89 -5.40
CA ASN A 350 4.04 -26.48 -4.10
C ASN A 350 4.15 -25.62 -2.81
N PRO A 351 3.56 -26.06 -1.68
CA PRO A 351 3.66 -25.38 -0.40
C PRO A 351 5.03 -25.68 0.24
N VAL A 352 6.08 -25.03 -0.27
CA VAL A 352 7.44 -25.13 0.26
C VAL A 352 7.42 -24.84 1.77
N GLU A 353 7.77 -25.85 2.56
CA GLU A 353 7.73 -25.80 4.01
C GLU A 353 8.64 -24.68 4.54
N LEU A 354 8.21 -23.97 5.58
CA LEU A 354 8.96 -22.85 6.17
C LEU A 354 10.41 -23.26 6.51
N ALA A 355 10.64 -24.51 6.91
CA ALA A 355 11.96 -25.08 7.18
C ALA A 355 12.94 -25.04 5.98
N ILE A 356 12.44 -25.07 4.74
CA ILE A 356 13.25 -25.04 3.51
C ILE A 356 13.51 -23.59 3.04
N VAL A 357 12.54 -22.70 3.23
CA VAL A 357 12.62 -21.28 2.85
C VAL A 357 13.48 -20.48 3.83
N PHE A 358 13.31 -20.73 5.13
CA PHE A 358 13.90 -19.94 6.21
C PHE A 358 15.44 -19.86 6.17
N PRO A 359 16.22 -20.93 5.87
CA PRO A 359 17.67 -20.83 5.71
C PRO A 359 18.11 -19.85 4.60
N LYS A 360 17.39 -19.79 3.47
CA LYS A 360 17.67 -18.82 2.39
C LYS A 360 17.46 -17.39 2.87
N ILE A 361 16.33 -17.14 3.54
CA ILE A 361 15.99 -15.83 4.12
C ILE A 361 17.04 -15.40 5.15
N ILE A 362 17.41 -16.27 6.09
CA ILE A 362 18.43 -15.97 7.11
C ILE A 362 19.80 -15.65 6.48
N LEU A 363 20.20 -16.35 5.42
CA LEU A 363 21.45 -16.06 4.70
C LEU A 363 21.43 -14.71 3.97
N GLN A 364 20.27 -14.28 3.45
CA GLN A 364 20.12 -12.96 2.83
C GLN A 364 20.03 -11.85 3.89
N LEU A 365 19.24 -12.02 4.95
CA LEU A 365 19.15 -11.10 6.08
C LEU A 365 20.53 -10.87 6.73
N LYS A 366 21.32 -11.94 6.96
CA LYS A 366 22.69 -11.83 7.46
C LYS A 366 23.56 -10.94 6.56
N LYS A 367 23.50 -11.11 5.23
CA LYS A 367 24.27 -10.28 4.28
C LYS A 367 23.87 -8.80 4.32
N CYS A 368 22.60 -8.49 4.53
CA CYS A 368 22.17 -7.11 4.70
C CYS A 368 22.64 -6.53 6.04
N PHE A 369 22.46 -7.29 7.12
CA PHE A 369 22.83 -6.89 8.48
C PHE A 369 24.34 -6.71 8.67
N GLU A 370 25.19 -7.49 7.99
CA GLU A 370 26.65 -7.31 8.05
C GLU A 370 27.18 -6.21 7.10
N ASN A 371 26.29 -5.52 6.37
CA ASN A 371 26.60 -4.42 5.44
C ASN A 371 26.01 -3.05 5.87
N ASN A 372 25.42 -2.94 7.08
CA ASN A 372 24.71 -1.75 7.59
C ASN A 372 24.93 -1.54 9.11
#